data_AF-F0T847-F1
#
_entry.id   AF-F0T847-F1
#
_cell.length_a   1.000
_cell.length_b   1.000
_cell.length_c   1.000
_cell.angle_alpha   90.00
_cell.angle_beta   90.00
_cell.angle_gamma   90.00
#
_symmetry.space_group_name_H-M   'P 1'
#
loop_
_entity.id
_entity.type
_entity.pdbx_description
1 polymer ?
#
loop_
_entity_poly.entity_id
_entity_poly.type
_entity_poly.pdbx_seq_one_letter_code
_entity_poly.pdbx_strand_id
1 'polypeptide(L)'
;MEKRPIGISFVSVLVFVVALISLVVGISLFVVGTPLDLLWTVKSSLSLSIRGTLVGNIFGIFLLLLGTVLMASGYGLLKGNKIAWWAVIVIFMVNAVGDLASVIMGNIDSISGVIIVGILVLYLTRPHVRSYFKI
;
A
#
# COMPACT_ATOMS: atom_id res chain seq x y z
N MET A 1 -18.67 -17.48 15.60
CA MET A 1 -17.99 -16.71 14.53
C MET A 1 -18.48 -15.28 14.64
N GLU A 2 -17.65 -14.36 15.13
CA GLU A 2 -18.04 -12.95 15.17
C GLU A 2 -18.31 -12.47 13.74
N LYS A 3 -19.43 -11.77 13.55
CA LYS A 3 -19.84 -11.27 12.24
C LYS A 3 -18.78 -10.30 11.76
N ARG A 4 -18.14 -10.61 10.62
CA ARG A 4 -17.12 -9.76 10.01
C ARG A 4 -17.67 -8.36 9.76
N PRO A 5 -17.04 -7.29 10.30
CA PRO A 5 -17.40 -5.92 9.98
C PRO A 5 -17.27 -5.66 8.48
N ILE A 6 -18.29 -5.06 7.87
CA ILE A 6 -18.32 -4.80 6.41
C ILE A 6 -17.09 -3.99 5.97
N GLY A 7 -16.65 -3.03 6.78
CA GLY A 7 -15.50 -2.20 6.43
C GLY A 7 -14.16 -2.96 6.39
N ILE A 8 -14.00 -4.10 7.07
CA ILE A 8 -12.78 -4.94 6.89
C ILE A 8 -12.73 -5.50 5.46
N SER A 9 -13.88 -5.82 4.88
CA SER A 9 -13.97 -6.22 3.47
C SER A 9 -13.44 -5.13 2.55
N PHE A 10 -13.92 -3.92 2.78
CA PHE A 10 -13.55 -2.76 2.00
C PHE A 10 -12.05 -2.46 2.12
N VAL A 11 -11.53 -2.43 3.35
CA VAL A 11 -10.09 -2.25 3.60
C VAL A 11 -9.27 -3.35 2.93
N SER A 12 -9.70 -4.61 3.01
CA SER A 12 -8.97 -5.72 2.39
C SER A 12 -8.92 -5.60 0.87
N VAL A 13 -10.03 -5.17 0.24
CA VAL A 13 -10.06 -4.89 -1.21
C VAL A 13 -9.08 -3.78 -1.56
N LEU A 14 -9.06 -2.68 -0.78
CA LEU A 14 -8.08 -1.60 -0.99
C LEU A 14 -6.65 -2.12 -0.85
N VAL A 15 -6.36 -2.90 0.17
CA VAL A 15 -5.03 -3.52 0.38
C VAL A 15 -4.65 -4.41 -0.79
N PHE A 16 -5.58 -5.18 -1.36
CA PHE A 16 -5.32 -5.98 -2.57
C PHE A 16 -5.04 -5.12 -3.79
N VAL A 17 -5.79 -4.03 -3.99
CA VAL A 17 -5.53 -3.08 -5.09
C VAL A 17 -4.13 -2.50 -4.96
N VAL A 18 -3.74 -2.04 -3.77
CA VAL A 18 -2.40 -1.53 -3.51
C VAL A 18 -1.34 -2.62 -3.73
N ALA A 19 -1.57 -3.85 -3.25
CA ALA A 19 -0.66 -4.98 -3.47
C ALA A 19 -0.41 -5.23 -4.97
N LEU A 20 -1.48 -5.27 -5.77
CA LEU A 20 -1.39 -5.47 -7.21
C LEU A 20 -0.63 -4.31 -7.88
N ILE A 21 -0.93 -3.07 -7.52
CA ILE A 21 -0.19 -1.90 -8.02
C ILE A 21 1.30 -2.01 -7.67
N SER A 22 1.64 -2.32 -6.42
CA SER A 22 3.03 -2.50 -5.99
C SER A 22 3.74 -3.60 -6.78
N LEU A 23 3.09 -4.73 -7.03
CA LEU A 23 3.64 -5.81 -7.84
C LEU A 23 3.87 -5.36 -9.29
N VAL A 24 2.87 -4.74 -9.92
CA VAL A 24 2.96 -4.26 -11.31
C VAL A 24 4.07 -3.21 -11.46
N VAL A 25 4.12 -2.22 -10.56
CA VAL A 25 5.16 -1.19 -10.56
C VAL A 25 6.53 -1.82 -10.32
N GLY A 26 6.64 -2.74 -9.36
CA GLY A 26 7.88 -3.47 -9.07
C GLY A 26 8.41 -4.23 -10.29
N ILE A 27 7.55 -4.97 -11.01
CA ILE A 27 7.92 -5.65 -12.26
C ILE A 27 8.38 -4.65 -13.33
N SER A 28 7.66 -3.54 -13.49
CA SER A 28 7.95 -2.55 -14.54
C SER A 28 9.30 -1.82 -14.38
N LEU A 29 9.92 -1.88 -13.19
CA LEU A 29 11.26 -1.35 -12.95
C LEU A 29 12.37 -2.22 -13.56
N PHE A 30 12.13 -3.53 -13.72
CA PHE A 30 13.09 -4.47 -14.33
C PHE A 30 12.95 -4.55 -15.84
N VAL A 31 11.73 -4.39 -16.36
CA VAL A 31 11.44 -4.60 -17.78
C VAL A 31 11.19 -3.26 -18.45
N VAL A 32 12.13 -2.82 -19.28
CA VAL A 32 12.07 -1.56 -20.05
C VAL A 32 11.62 -1.85 -21.49
N GLY A 33 10.78 -0.98 -22.07
CA GLY A 33 10.31 -1.13 -23.45
C GLY A 33 9.05 -1.97 -23.60
N THR A 34 8.22 -2.06 -22.57
CA THR A 34 6.93 -2.79 -22.62
C THR A 34 5.75 -1.82 -22.57
N PRO A 35 4.51 -2.26 -22.84
CA PRO A 35 3.34 -1.41 -22.65
C PRO A 35 3.17 -0.86 -21.22
N LEU A 36 3.81 -1.48 -20.22
CA LEU A 36 3.85 -0.97 -18.84
C LEU A 36 4.55 0.39 -18.72
N ASP A 37 5.34 0.77 -19.73
CA ASP A 37 6.01 2.07 -19.80
C ASP A 37 5.00 3.23 -19.82
N LEU A 38 3.76 2.98 -20.28
CA LEU A 38 2.66 3.94 -20.23
C LEU A 38 2.35 4.39 -18.79
N LEU A 39 2.50 3.51 -17.79
CA LEU A 39 2.25 3.86 -16.38
C LEU A 39 3.16 4.99 -15.90
N TRP A 40 4.38 5.05 -16.42
CA TRP A 40 5.40 6.03 -16.06
C TRP A 40 5.19 7.38 -16.75
N THR A 41 4.39 7.43 -17.82
CA THR A 41 4.01 8.69 -18.49
C THR A 41 2.88 9.44 -17.77
N VAL A 42 2.12 8.76 -16.90
CA VAL A 42 0.96 9.34 -16.19
C VAL A 42 1.38 10.25 -15.02
N LYS A 43 2.49 9.94 -14.33
CA LYS A 43 2.97 10.71 -13.19
C LYS A 43 4.47 10.95 -13.33
N SER A 44 4.83 12.02 -14.04
CA SER A 44 6.18 12.34 -14.54
C SER A 44 7.29 12.52 -13.49
N SER A 45 6.97 12.48 -12.19
CA SER A 45 7.93 12.79 -11.11
C SER A 45 8.81 11.62 -10.66
N LEU A 46 8.45 10.37 -11.00
CA LEU A 46 9.28 9.19 -10.70
C LEU A 46 9.96 8.74 -12.00
N SER A 47 10.87 9.60 -12.45
CA SER A 47 11.48 9.61 -13.78
C SER A 47 11.89 8.22 -14.29
N LEU A 48 11.75 8.01 -15.61
CA LEU A 48 12.37 6.93 -16.39
C LEU A 48 13.83 6.65 -15.99
N SER A 49 14.54 7.65 -15.46
CA SER A 49 15.96 7.63 -15.09
C SER A 49 16.39 6.54 -14.10
N ILE A 50 15.49 6.00 -13.27
CA ILE A 50 15.87 4.92 -12.32
C ILE A 50 15.66 3.51 -12.90
N ARG A 51 14.94 3.36 -14.00
CA ARG A 51 14.60 2.04 -14.56
C ARG A 51 15.85 1.36 -15.13
N GLY A 52 15.98 0.04 -14.91
CA GLY A 52 17.16 -0.71 -15.33
C GLY A 52 18.47 -0.34 -14.61
N THR A 53 18.44 0.60 -13.65
CA THR A 53 19.59 0.93 -12.81
C THR A 53 19.62 0.03 -11.56
N LEU A 54 20.76 -0.05 -10.89
CA LEU A 54 20.89 -0.78 -9.63
C LEU A 54 19.88 -0.26 -8.58
N VAL A 55 19.69 1.06 -8.51
CA VAL A 55 18.74 1.69 -7.60
C VAL A 55 17.30 1.27 -7.93
N GLY A 56 16.92 1.34 -9.20
CA GLY A 56 15.59 0.89 -9.65
C GLY A 56 15.33 -0.59 -9.36
N ASN A 57 16.33 -1.45 -9.52
CA ASN A 57 16.21 -2.86 -9.19
C ASN A 57 15.99 -3.10 -7.69
N ILE A 58 16.72 -2.38 -6.82
CA ILE A 58 16.52 -2.47 -5.36
C ILE A 58 15.10 -2.04 -4.99
N PHE A 59 14.63 -0.91 -5.53
CA PHE A 59 13.25 -0.46 -5.33
C PHE A 59 12.22 -1.45 -5.90
N GLY A 60 12.52 -2.06 -7.05
CA GLY A 60 11.70 -3.10 -7.66
C GLY A 60 11.54 -4.30 -6.74
N ILE A 61 12.64 -4.86 -6.21
CA ILE A 61 12.59 -5.98 -5.26
C ILE A 61 11.78 -5.59 -4.03
N PHE A 62 12.03 -4.39 -3.47
CA PHE A 62 11.30 -3.90 -2.31
C PHE A 62 9.78 -3.83 -2.58
N LEU A 63 9.36 -3.30 -3.72
CA LEU A 63 7.94 -3.22 -4.11
C LEU A 63 7.32 -4.60 -4.33
N LEU A 64 8.06 -5.55 -4.90
CA LEU A 64 7.60 -6.93 -5.06
C LEU A 64 7.37 -7.62 -3.71
N LEU A 65 8.31 -7.45 -2.78
CA LEU A 65 8.19 -7.96 -1.42
C LEU A 65 7.01 -7.30 -0.69
N LEU A 66 6.90 -5.98 -0.78
CA LEU A 66 5.81 -5.21 -0.17
C LEU A 66 4.45 -5.67 -0.72
N GLY A 67 4.32 -5.81 -2.04
CA GLY A 67 3.10 -6.30 -2.69
C GLY A 67 2.74 -7.71 -2.23
N THR A 68 3.71 -8.61 -2.09
CA THR A 68 3.48 -9.97 -1.59
C THR A 68 3.01 -9.98 -0.14
N VAL A 69 3.65 -9.16 0.72
CA VAL A 69 3.25 -9.00 2.13
C VAL A 69 1.84 -8.40 2.24
N LEU A 70 1.52 -7.41 1.42
CA LEU A 70 0.19 -6.81 1.37
C LEU A 70 -0.86 -7.81 0.87
N MET A 71 -0.54 -8.66 -0.10
CA MET A 71 -1.43 -9.73 -0.57
C MET A 71 -1.75 -10.72 0.57
N ALA A 72 -0.71 -11.17 1.29
CA ALA A 72 -0.88 -12.05 2.45
C ALA A 72 -1.66 -11.36 3.58
N SER A 73 -1.41 -10.07 3.81
CA SER A 73 -2.07 -9.28 4.84
C SER A 73 -3.53 -9.00 4.50
N GLY A 74 -3.85 -8.69 3.24
CA GLY A 74 -5.22 -8.54 2.76
C GLY A 74 -6.02 -9.82 3.00
N TYR A 75 -5.46 -10.97 2.68
CA TYR A 75 -6.10 -12.26 2.98
C TYR A 75 -6.20 -12.53 4.49
N GLY A 76 -5.17 -12.20 5.26
CA GLY A 76 -5.15 -12.33 6.71
C GLY A 76 -6.18 -11.43 7.41
N LEU A 77 -6.45 -10.23 6.89
CA LEU A 77 -7.51 -9.35 7.38
C LEU A 77 -8.89 -10.00 7.24
N LEU A 78 -9.17 -10.65 6.11
CA LEU A 78 -10.43 -11.38 5.88
C LEU A 78 -10.65 -12.54 6.85
N LYS A 79 -9.57 -13.07 7.44
CA LYS A 79 -9.56 -14.17 8.42
C LYS A 79 -9.52 -13.71 9.88
N GLY A 80 -9.46 -12.40 10.14
CA GLY A 80 -9.30 -11.89 11.51
C GLY A 80 -7.93 -12.16 12.12
N ASN A 81 -6.88 -12.29 11.31
CA ASN A 81 -5.52 -12.54 11.79
C ASN A 81 -4.90 -11.26 12.40
N LYS A 82 -4.48 -11.32 13.67
CA LYS A 82 -3.78 -10.25 14.39
C LYS A 82 -2.53 -9.74 13.68
N ILE A 83 -1.74 -10.65 13.12
CA ILE A 83 -0.47 -10.31 12.47
C ILE A 83 -0.74 -9.48 11.21
N ALA A 84 -1.77 -9.84 10.45
CA ALA A 84 -2.17 -9.10 9.27
C ALA A 84 -2.67 -7.69 9.61
N TRP A 85 -3.40 -7.54 10.73
CA TRP A 85 -3.81 -6.24 11.22
C TRP A 85 -2.62 -5.34 11.55
N TRP A 86 -1.64 -5.86 12.30
CA TRP A 86 -0.41 -5.13 12.62
C TRP A 86 0.39 -4.77 11.37
N ALA A 87 0.54 -5.71 10.42
CA ALA A 87 1.25 -5.47 9.17
C ALA A 87 0.63 -4.31 8.37
N VAL A 88 -0.70 -4.32 8.21
CA VAL A 88 -1.40 -3.25 7.47
C VAL A 88 -1.28 -1.91 8.17
N ILE A 89 -1.40 -1.86 9.50
CA ILE A 89 -1.22 -0.61 10.25
C ILE A 89 0.20 -0.06 10.08
N VAL A 90 1.22 -0.89 10.24
CA VAL A 90 2.61 -0.43 10.09
C VAL A 90 2.86 0.09 8.68
N ILE A 91 2.42 -0.64 7.65
CA ILE A 91 2.58 -0.21 6.25
C ILE A 91 1.85 1.10 5.98
N PHE A 92 0.62 1.25 6.48
CA PHE A 92 -0.14 2.50 6.36
C PHE A 92 0.54 3.65 7.08
N MET A 93 1.08 3.44 8.28
CA MET A 93 1.83 4.48 9.00
C MET A 93 3.07 4.92 8.23
N VAL A 94 3.83 3.98 7.65
CA VAL A 94 4.98 4.31 6.79
C VAL A 94 4.54 5.10 5.57
N ASN A 95 3.42 4.71 4.93
CA ASN A 95 2.86 5.46 3.80
C ASN A 95 2.47 6.89 4.21
N ALA A 96 1.80 7.06 5.36
CA ALA A 96 1.43 8.37 5.87
C ALA A 96 2.64 9.27 6.13
N VAL A 97 3.75 8.71 6.64
CA VAL A 97 5.01 9.47 6.80
C VAL A 97 5.54 9.94 5.45
N GLY A 98 5.50 9.09 4.42
CA GLY A 98 5.90 9.45 3.06
C GLY A 98 5.02 10.56 2.47
N ASP A 99 3.70 10.44 2.62
CA ASP A 99 2.75 11.46 2.15
C ASP A 99 2.94 12.79 2.89
N LEU A 100 3.13 12.75 4.22
CA LEU A 100 3.41 13.94 5.02
C LEU A 100 4.72 14.63 4.60
N ALA A 101 5.80 13.86 4.38
CA ALA A 101 7.06 14.41 3.87
C ALA A 101 6.85 15.08 2.50
N SER A 102 6.03 14.46 1.63
CA SER A 102 5.69 15.01 0.32
C SER A 102 4.87 16.31 0.42
N VAL A 103 3.92 16.39 1.36
CA VAL A 103 3.17 17.63 1.64
C VAL A 103 4.09 18.75 2.13
N ILE A 104 5.04 18.44 3.03
CA ILE A 104 6.03 19.41 3.53
C ILE A 104 6.90 19.94 2.37
N MET A 105 7.18 19.11 1.36
CA MET A 105 7.88 19.50 0.14
C MET A 105 7.00 20.26 -0.87
N GLY A 106 5.76 20.60 -0.52
CA GLY A 106 4.85 21.41 -1.34
C GLY A 106 3.95 20.61 -2.28
N ASN A 107 3.89 19.28 -2.19
CA ASN A 107 3.01 18.47 -3.02
C ASN A 107 1.60 18.37 -2.42
N ILE A 108 0.67 19.15 -2.96
CA ILE A 108 -0.72 19.24 -2.49
C ILE A 108 -1.48 17.92 -2.73
N ASP A 109 -1.16 17.18 -3.79
CA ASP A 109 -1.84 15.92 -4.12
C ASP A 109 -1.67 14.87 -3.00
N SER A 110 -0.56 14.93 -2.28
CA SER A 110 -0.22 14.03 -1.18
C SER A 110 -1.10 14.24 0.07
N ILE A 111 -1.81 15.37 0.18
CA ILE A 111 -2.76 15.62 1.28
C ILE A 111 -3.88 14.57 1.27
N SER A 112 -4.34 14.20 0.08
CA SER A 112 -5.38 13.17 -0.08
C SER A 112 -4.93 11.82 0.51
N GLY A 113 -3.67 11.45 0.30
CA GLY A 113 -3.06 10.24 0.85
C GLY A 113 -3.05 10.24 2.38
N VAL A 114 -2.59 11.33 2.99
CA VAL A 114 -2.61 11.49 4.46
C VAL A 114 -4.01 11.31 5.04
N ILE A 115 -5.02 11.96 4.43
CA ILE A 115 -6.40 11.90 4.90
C ILE A 115 -6.96 10.48 4.77
N ILE A 116 -6.80 9.85 3.60
CA ILE A 116 -7.30 8.50 3.33
C ILE A 116 -6.68 7.51 4.32
N VAL A 117 -5.35 7.55 4.47
CA VAL A 117 -4.64 6.65 5.38
C VAL A 117 -5.05 6.89 6.84
N GLY A 118 -5.17 8.16 7.25
CA GLY A 118 -5.65 8.51 8.59
C GLY A 118 -7.03 7.92 8.88
N ILE A 119 -7.98 8.04 7.95
CA ILE A 119 -9.32 7.45 8.09
C ILE A 119 -9.26 5.92 8.19
N LEU A 120 -8.43 5.27 7.36
CA LEU A 120 -8.29 3.80 7.37
C LEU A 120 -7.70 3.30 8.69
N VAL A 121 -6.65 3.95 9.20
CA VAL A 121 -6.03 3.61 10.49
C VAL A 121 -7.00 3.85 11.64
N LEU A 122 -7.71 4.98 11.65
CA LEU A 122 -8.75 5.26 12.64
C LEU A 122 -9.86 4.21 12.61
N TYR A 123 -10.30 3.79 11.42
CA TYR A 123 -11.28 2.71 11.29
C TYR A 123 -10.76 1.38 11.84
N LEU A 124 -9.54 0.97 11.47
CA LEU A 124 -8.93 -0.27 11.94
C LEU A 124 -8.68 -0.31 13.44
N THR A 125 -8.55 0.85 14.08
CA THR A 125 -8.34 0.97 15.53
C THR A 125 -9.64 1.09 16.33
N ARG A 126 -10.81 1.15 15.69
CA ARG A 126 -12.09 1.16 16.41
C ARG A 126 -12.29 -0.13 17.24
N PRO A 127 -12.85 -0.05 18.45
CA PRO A 127 -13.03 -1.21 19.34
C PRO A 127 -13.77 -2.39 18.67
N HIS A 128 -14.81 -2.10 17.88
CA HIS A 128 -15.57 -3.11 17.16
C HIS A 128 -14.71 -3.90 16.14
N VAL A 129 -13.73 -3.23 15.52
CA VAL A 129 -12.81 -3.86 14.55
C VAL A 129 -11.71 -4.61 15.28
N ARG A 130 -11.15 -4.05 16.36
CA ARG A 130 -10.13 -4.73 17.18
C ARG A 130 -10.64 -6.02 17.80
N SER A 131 -11.90 -6.05 18.26
CA SER A 131 -12.56 -7.26 18.77
C SER A 131 -12.52 -8.42 17.75
N TYR A 132 -12.78 -8.12 16.47
CA TYR A 132 -12.73 -9.13 15.40
C TYR A 132 -11.34 -9.76 15.24
N PHE A 133 -10.29 -8.99 15.49
CA PHE A 133 -8.91 -9.49 15.52
C PHE A 133 -8.52 -10.08 16.87
N LYS A 134 -9.38 -10.03 17.89
CA LYS A 134 -9.09 -10.41 19.29
C LYS A 134 -7.94 -9.58 19.90
N ILE A 135 -7.87 -8.29 19.56
CA ILE A 135 -6.91 -7.30 20.09
C ILE A 135 -7.62 -6.35 21.04
#